data_AF-A0A9P6MF09-F1
#
_entry.id   AF-A0A9P6MF09-F1
#
_cell.length_a   1.000
_cell.length_b   1.000
_cell.length_c   1.000
_cell.angle_alpha   90.00
_cell.angle_beta   90.00
_cell.angle_gamma   90.00
#
_symmetry.space_group_name_H-M   'P 1'
#
loop_
_entity.id
_entity.type
_entity.pdbx_description
1 polymer ?
#
loop_
_entity_poly.entity_id
_entity_poly.type
_entity_poly.pdbx_seq_one_letter_code
_entity_poly.pdbx_strand_id
1 'polypeptide(L)'
;LLWQEIERMGASFTFLYSDLGAQFYTNFGWTARKSTEIVIPSTFEIPVIAITENSSDSNNNNNEPQKPITRASVKPVALEAVTDNSDGDDGRSILKTLVDRDAQLLRLSLKQKVRHLHQEDPQKTTLVAVTPEIRSFQWLYARAWFNATEICKFKEPGFSIKKDLNYGVYVPGRDDQFVLWHHDFTDDNLFILRWRIDESDPMANPDSHPTHDAIALAFVKAAQQEAKKWKLSKIVYWNGDASLARLLGLKVEERNHSIPSLGLVNSQQDPQSVEWILNEKYSWC
;
A
#
# COMPACT_ATOMS: atom_id res chain seq x y z
N LEU A 1 -12.02 -32.63 -2.04
CA LEU A 1 -10.66 -32.13 -2.38
C LEU A 1 -10.76 -30.65 -2.75
N LEU A 2 -9.74 -29.84 -2.52
CA LEU A 2 -9.76 -28.38 -2.81
C LEU A 2 -10.23 -28.06 -4.23
N TRP A 3 -9.83 -28.86 -5.24
CA TRP A 3 -10.27 -28.68 -6.63
C TRP A 3 -11.78 -28.85 -6.82
N GLN A 4 -12.41 -29.78 -6.09
CA GLN A 4 -13.87 -30.01 -6.15
C GLN A 4 -14.63 -28.83 -5.56
N GLU A 5 -14.11 -28.21 -4.51
CA GLU A 5 -14.71 -27.00 -3.94
C GLU A 5 -14.54 -25.80 -4.87
N ILE A 6 -13.38 -25.65 -5.51
CA ILE A 6 -13.14 -24.61 -6.52
C ILE A 6 -14.13 -24.72 -7.68
N GLU A 7 -14.35 -25.93 -8.20
CA GLU A 7 -15.36 -26.19 -9.23
C GLU A 7 -16.78 -25.92 -8.71
N ARG A 8 -17.12 -26.40 -7.51
CA ARG A 8 -18.44 -26.20 -6.90
C ARG A 8 -18.76 -24.72 -6.69
N MET A 9 -17.75 -23.91 -6.35
CA MET A 9 -17.89 -22.46 -6.17
C MET A 9 -17.98 -21.70 -7.49
N GLY A 10 -17.72 -22.35 -8.63
CA GLY A 10 -17.66 -21.69 -9.93
C GLY A 10 -16.55 -20.62 -9.99
N ALA A 11 -15.48 -20.80 -9.23
CA ALA A 11 -14.37 -19.85 -9.23
C ALA A 11 -13.74 -19.79 -10.63
N SER A 12 -13.45 -18.58 -11.11
CA SER A 12 -12.80 -18.33 -12.41
C SER A 12 -11.28 -18.22 -12.32
N PHE A 13 -10.76 -18.01 -11.11
CA PHE A 13 -9.33 -18.00 -10.83
C PHE A 13 -9.05 -18.35 -9.36
N THR A 14 -7.82 -18.79 -9.11
CA THR A 14 -7.20 -18.90 -7.80
C THR A 14 -5.87 -18.15 -7.82
N PHE A 15 -5.35 -17.81 -6.65
CA PHE A 15 -4.02 -17.21 -6.54
C PHE A 15 -3.30 -17.71 -5.31
N LEU A 16 -1.97 -17.61 -5.33
CA LEU A 16 -1.12 -17.88 -4.18
C LEU A 16 0.16 -17.05 -4.25
N TYR A 17 0.94 -17.15 -3.19
CA TYR A 17 2.29 -16.60 -3.09
C TYR A 17 3.24 -17.70 -2.65
N SER A 18 4.43 -17.79 -3.25
CA SER A 18 5.36 -18.86 -2.89
C SER A 18 6.83 -18.54 -3.15
N ASP A 19 7.68 -19.16 -2.34
CA ASP A 19 9.15 -19.12 -2.44
C ASP A 19 9.74 -20.31 -3.20
N LEU A 20 8.92 -21.25 -3.70
CA LEU A 20 9.39 -22.43 -4.45
C LEU A 20 9.91 -22.10 -5.86
N GLY A 21 9.93 -20.83 -6.24
CA GLY A 21 10.38 -20.33 -7.53
C GLY A 21 9.28 -20.29 -8.60
N ALA A 22 9.48 -19.46 -9.61
CA ALA A 22 8.48 -19.18 -10.64
C ALA A 22 8.08 -20.42 -11.47
N GLN A 23 9.00 -21.36 -11.65
CA GLN A 23 8.77 -22.53 -12.53
C GLN A 23 7.89 -23.61 -11.89
N PHE A 24 7.93 -23.76 -10.55
CA PHE A 24 7.27 -24.87 -9.87
C PHE A 24 5.78 -24.91 -10.17
N TYR A 25 5.10 -23.77 -10.01
CA TYR A 25 3.65 -23.66 -10.19
C TYR A 25 3.22 -23.55 -11.65
N THR A 26 4.11 -23.11 -12.55
CA THR A 26 3.86 -23.15 -14.00
C THR A 26 3.62 -24.55 -14.50
N ASN A 27 4.28 -25.56 -13.92
CA ASN A 27 4.04 -26.97 -14.26
C ASN A 27 2.63 -27.45 -13.87
N PHE A 28 1.92 -26.70 -13.01
CA PHE A 28 0.55 -26.98 -12.57
C PHE A 28 -0.49 -26.01 -13.17
N GLY A 29 -0.10 -25.23 -14.19
CA GLY A 29 -1.00 -24.32 -14.89
C GLY A 29 -1.17 -22.94 -14.25
N TRP A 30 -0.38 -22.60 -13.24
CA TRP A 30 -0.37 -21.26 -12.64
C TRP A 30 0.70 -20.38 -13.29
N THR A 31 0.34 -19.15 -13.60
CA THR A 31 1.25 -18.16 -14.19
C THR A 31 1.84 -17.30 -13.09
N ALA A 32 3.15 -17.43 -12.89
CA ALA A 32 3.91 -16.55 -12.01
C ALA A 32 3.84 -15.11 -12.55
N ARG A 33 3.63 -14.16 -11.65
CA ARG A 33 3.56 -12.73 -11.96
C ARG A 33 4.77 -12.03 -11.38
N LYS A 34 5.29 -11.07 -12.14
CA LYS A 34 6.27 -10.13 -11.62
C LYS A 34 5.62 -9.31 -10.51
N SER A 35 6.41 -9.03 -9.49
CA SER A 35 6.03 -8.16 -8.39
C SER A 35 7.20 -7.29 -8.03
N THR A 36 6.91 -6.12 -7.50
CA THR A 36 7.93 -5.17 -7.08
C THR A 36 7.78 -4.84 -5.60
N GLU A 37 8.77 -4.19 -5.05
CA GLU A 37 8.69 -3.59 -3.72
C GLU A 37 9.51 -2.31 -3.61
N ILE A 38 9.13 -1.48 -2.65
CA ILE A 38 9.92 -0.36 -2.17
C ILE A 38 10.34 -0.72 -0.74
N VAL A 39 11.63 -0.61 -0.46
CA VAL A 39 12.19 -0.83 0.88
C VAL A 39 12.71 0.49 1.43
N ILE A 40 12.17 0.90 2.58
CA ILE A 40 12.57 2.13 3.27
C ILE A 40 13.20 1.71 4.60
N PRO A 41 14.53 1.85 4.79
CA PRO A 41 15.15 1.60 6.09
C PRO A 41 14.49 2.45 7.18
N SER A 42 14.29 1.90 8.38
CA SER A 42 13.69 2.68 9.47
C SER A 42 14.57 3.86 9.87
N THR A 43 15.88 3.75 9.65
CA THR A 43 16.89 4.82 9.84
C THR A 43 17.03 5.78 8.67
N PHE A 44 16.30 5.56 7.56
CA PHE A 44 16.42 6.39 6.36
C PHE A 44 16.12 7.87 6.64
N GLU A 45 16.98 8.75 6.15
CA GLU A 45 16.77 10.19 6.23
C GLU A 45 15.88 10.63 5.08
N ILE A 46 14.66 11.04 5.40
CA ILE A 46 13.73 11.57 4.41
C ILE A 46 14.36 12.82 3.77
N PRO A 47 14.48 12.90 2.43
CA PRO A 47 15.05 14.05 1.77
C PRO A 47 14.30 15.33 2.14
N VAL A 48 15.03 16.38 2.48
CA VAL A 48 14.44 17.72 2.62
C VAL A 48 14.23 18.26 1.21
N ILE A 49 13.07 17.99 0.61
CA ILE A 49 12.78 18.42 -0.75
C ILE A 49 12.48 19.93 -0.74
N ALA A 50 13.45 20.74 -1.16
CA ALA A 50 13.16 22.07 -1.70
C ALA A 50 12.57 21.87 -3.10
N ILE A 51 11.24 21.91 -3.21
CA ILE A 51 10.53 21.65 -4.47
C ILE A 51 10.88 22.75 -5.48
N THR A 52 11.76 22.45 -6.43
CA THR A 52 11.98 23.26 -7.64
C THR A 52 11.04 22.78 -8.75
N GLU A 53 10.06 23.61 -9.09
CA GLU A 53 9.25 23.43 -10.30
C GLU A 53 10.13 23.72 -11.53
N ASN A 54 10.39 22.69 -12.33
CA ASN A 54 10.77 22.89 -13.73
C ASN A 54 9.48 22.86 -14.56
N SER A 55 8.90 24.03 -14.83
CA SER A 55 8.05 24.19 -16.00
C SER A 55 8.92 24.49 -17.21
N SER A 56 8.69 23.70 -18.27
CA SER A 56 9.09 24.01 -19.62
C SER A 56 8.51 25.36 -20.05
N ASP A 57 9.36 26.36 -20.30
CA ASP A 57 9.27 27.21 -21.50
C ASP A 57 10.51 28.12 -21.63
N SER A 58 11.29 27.82 -22.68
CA SER A 58 12.01 28.73 -23.59
C SER A 58 12.52 30.11 -23.09
N ASN A 59 13.84 30.26 -23.18
CA ASN A 59 14.61 31.51 -23.39
C ASN A 59 14.56 32.61 -22.31
N ASN A 60 15.63 32.72 -21.52
CA ASN A 60 16.47 33.92 -21.57
C ASN A 60 17.82 33.73 -20.87
N ASN A 61 18.88 34.15 -21.55
CA ASN A 61 20.21 34.34 -20.99
C ASN A 61 20.15 35.37 -19.86
N ASN A 62 20.57 34.99 -18.66
CA ASN A 62 21.22 35.89 -17.69
C ASN A 62 21.99 35.06 -16.66
N ASN A 63 23.32 35.17 -16.69
CA ASN A 63 24.23 34.63 -15.69
C ASN A 63 24.15 35.51 -14.43
N GLU A 64 23.25 35.18 -13.51
CA GLU A 64 23.36 35.55 -12.10
C GLU A 64 23.10 34.31 -11.24
N PRO A 65 23.90 34.07 -10.18
CA PRO A 65 23.60 32.99 -9.24
C PRO A 65 22.27 33.29 -8.55
N GLN A 66 21.24 32.51 -8.90
CA GLN A 66 19.92 32.59 -8.27
C GLN A 66 20.05 32.42 -6.75
N LYS A 67 19.60 33.42 -6.00
CA LYS A 67 19.47 33.36 -4.54
C LYS A 67 18.48 32.23 -4.16
N PRO A 68 18.74 31.45 -3.09
CA PRO A 68 17.82 30.40 -2.67
C PRO A 68 16.48 31.02 -2.24
N ILE A 69 15.39 30.61 -2.89
CA ILE A 69 14.03 30.93 -2.48
C ILE A 69 13.61 29.88 -1.45
N THR A 70 13.56 30.26 -0.17
CA THR A 70 12.98 29.44 0.89
C THR A 70 11.46 29.40 0.72
N ARG A 71 10.89 28.29 0.20
CA ARG A 71 9.44 28.07 0.31
C ARG A 71 9.06 28.03 1.79
N ALA A 72 7.99 28.74 2.14
CA ALA A 72 7.42 28.80 3.48
C ALA A 72 7.15 27.38 4.02
N SER A 73 7.34 27.21 5.33
CA SER A 73 7.09 26.00 6.10
C SER A 73 5.84 25.25 5.60
N VAL A 74 6.01 24.07 4.99
CA VAL A 74 4.89 23.16 4.72
C VAL A 74 4.17 22.93 6.04
N LYS A 75 2.85 23.21 6.09
CA LYS A 75 2.06 23.00 7.31
C LYS A 75 2.18 21.52 7.72
N PRO A 76 2.44 21.21 9.00
CA PRO A 76 2.46 19.83 9.48
C PRO A 76 1.12 19.15 9.17
N VAL A 77 1.17 17.97 8.55
CA VAL A 77 -0.03 17.14 8.35
C VAL A 77 -0.35 16.46 9.69
N ALA A 78 -1.53 16.76 10.23
CA ALA A 78 -2.02 16.07 11.42
C ALA A 78 -2.44 14.65 11.06
N LEU A 79 -1.99 13.68 11.85
CA LEU A 79 -2.25 12.25 11.67
C LEU A 79 -2.78 11.66 12.97
N GLU A 80 -3.73 10.74 12.85
CA GLU A 80 -4.26 9.95 13.97
C GLU A 80 -4.05 8.47 13.73
N ALA A 81 -3.83 7.71 14.81
CA ALA A 81 -3.65 6.26 14.74
C ALA A 81 -4.97 5.55 14.44
N VAL A 82 -4.93 4.57 13.54
CA VAL A 82 -6.06 3.69 13.25
C VAL A 82 -6.09 2.58 14.28
N THR A 83 -7.03 2.63 15.22
CA THR A 83 -7.26 1.60 16.23
C THR A 83 -8.66 0.99 16.05
N ASP A 84 -8.86 -0.25 16.49
CA ASP A 84 -10.16 -0.94 16.39
C ASP A 84 -11.03 -0.75 17.65
N ASN A 85 -10.79 0.33 18.40
CA ASN A 85 -11.56 0.60 19.61
C ASN A 85 -12.94 1.10 19.21
N SER A 86 -13.95 0.25 19.38
CA SER A 86 -15.38 0.56 19.26
C SER A 86 -15.90 1.52 20.35
N ASP A 87 -15.01 2.18 21.09
CA ASP A 87 -15.33 2.98 22.29
C ASP A 87 -15.73 4.43 21.98
N GLY A 88 -15.88 4.79 20.70
CA GLY A 88 -16.48 6.06 20.29
C GLY A 88 -18.00 6.07 20.52
N ASP A 89 -18.55 7.24 20.81
CA ASP A 89 -19.97 7.50 21.14
C ASP A 89 -20.97 7.04 20.03
N ASP A 90 -20.47 6.64 18.85
CA ASP A 90 -21.23 6.13 17.70
C ASP A 90 -21.01 4.62 17.38
N GLY A 91 -20.09 3.95 18.10
CA GLY A 91 -19.76 2.53 17.94
C GLY A 91 -19.12 2.14 16.59
N ARG A 92 -18.63 3.08 15.77
CA ARG A 92 -18.06 2.78 14.44
C ARG A 92 -16.54 2.58 14.49
N SER A 93 -16.07 1.43 14.01
CA SER A 93 -14.64 1.16 13.81
C SER A 93 -14.10 2.02 12.65
N ILE A 94 -13.15 2.91 12.93
CA ILE A 94 -12.49 3.75 11.91
C ILE A 94 -11.79 2.89 10.85
N LEU A 95 -11.17 1.77 11.25
CA LEU A 95 -10.57 0.81 10.32
C LEU A 95 -11.61 0.32 9.31
N LYS A 96 -12.81 -0.06 9.79
CA LYS A 96 -13.89 -0.51 8.93
C LYS A 96 -14.32 0.57 7.94
N THR A 97 -14.47 1.80 8.41
CA THR A 97 -14.83 2.94 7.55
C THR A 97 -13.82 3.14 6.43
N LEU A 98 -12.52 3.20 6.75
CA LEU A 98 -11.45 3.42 5.77
C LEU A 98 -11.39 2.28 4.75
N VAL A 99 -11.40 1.02 5.21
CA VAL A 99 -11.29 -0.15 4.33
C VAL A 99 -12.52 -0.29 3.42
N ASP A 100 -13.74 -0.12 3.95
CA ASP A 100 -14.96 -0.21 3.15
C ASP A 100 -15.02 0.91 2.12
N ARG A 101 -14.64 2.14 2.51
CA ARG A 101 -14.61 3.29 1.62
C ARG A 101 -13.60 3.10 0.50
N ASP A 102 -12.38 2.68 0.82
CA ASP A 102 -11.34 2.40 -0.17
C ASP A 102 -11.78 1.28 -1.13
N ALA A 103 -12.35 0.19 -0.63
CA ALA A 103 -12.88 -0.88 -1.48
C ALA A 103 -14.00 -0.40 -2.42
N GLN A 104 -14.87 0.53 -1.97
CA GLN A 104 -15.88 1.15 -2.84
C GLN A 104 -15.23 2.01 -3.92
N LEU A 105 -14.31 2.90 -3.55
CA LEU A 105 -13.61 3.79 -4.49
C LEU A 105 -12.77 3.01 -5.50
N LEU A 106 -12.09 1.95 -5.05
CA LEU A 106 -11.37 1.02 -5.93
C LEU A 106 -12.32 0.41 -6.95
N ARG A 107 -13.46 -0.17 -6.53
CA ARG A 107 -14.44 -0.73 -7.48
C ARG A 107 -14.93 0.29 -8.51
N LEU A 108 -15.10 1.55 -8.13
CA LEU A 108 -15.46 2.62 -9.07
C LEU A 108 -14.34 2.91 -10.07
N SER A 109 -13.10 3.11 -9.59
CA SER A 109 -11.93 3.37 -10.44
C SER A 109 -11.65 2.21 -11.40
N LEU A 110 -11.77 0.96 -10.92
CA LEU A 110 -11.57 -0.24 -11.74
C LEU A 110 -12.64 -0.37 -12.82
N LYS A 111 -13.91 -0.09 -12.50
CA LYS A 111 -14.98 -0.06 -13.52
C LYS A 111 -14.72 0.99 -14.59
N GLN A 112 -14.20 2.16 -14.22
CA GLN A 112 -13.81 3.20 -15.17
C GLN A 112 -12.62 2.75 -16.02
N LYS A 113 -11.56 2.18 -15.41
CA LYS A 113 -10.38 1.64 -16.13
C LYS A 113 -10.80 0.57 -17.14
N VAL A 114 -11.65 -0.38 -16.75
CA VAL A 114 -12.16 -1.43 -17.66
C VAL A 114 -12.94 -0.84 -18.82
N ARG A 115 -13.83 0.15 -18.58
CA ARG A 115 -14.57 0.82 -19.65
C ARG A 115 -13.63 1.52 -20.64
N HIS A 116 -12.62 2.22 -20.14
CA HIS A 116 -11.64 2.91 -20.98
C HIS A 116 -10.83 1.91 -21.82
N LEU A 117 -10.30 0.84 -21.21
CA LEU A 117 -9.56 -0.20 -21.91
C LEU A 117 -10.40 -0.87 -23.01
N HIS A 118 -11.68 -1.16 -22.72
CA HIS A 118 -12.59 -1.76 -23.69
C HIS A 118 -12.95 -0.82 -24.85
N GLN A 119 -12.97 0.50 -24.62
CA GLN A 119 -13.16 1.50 -25.68
C GLN A 119 -11.95 1.59 -26.61
N GLU A 120 -10.73 1.52 -26.05
CA GLU A 120 -9.50 1.56 -26.83
C GLU A 120 -9.28 0.28 -27.65
N ASP A 121 -9.61 -0.87 -27.06
CA ASP A 121 -9.51 -2.18 -27.72
C ASP A 121 -10.52 -3.16 -27.09
N PRO A 122 -11.56 -3.57 -27.82
CA PRO A 122 -12.56 -4.52 -27.30
C PRO A 122 -11.97 -5.89 -26.91
N GLN A 123 -10.78 -6.24 -27.41
CA GLN A 123 -10.05 -7.48 -27.08
C GLN A 123 -9.07 -7.30 -25.91
N LYS A 124 -8.95 -6.10 -25.31
CA LYS A 124 -7.99 -5.83 -24.24
C LYS A 124 -8.29 -6.58 -22.95
N THR A 125 -7.17 -6.74 -22.25
CA THR A 125 -6.85 -7.44 -21.01
C THR A 125 -7.96 -7.54 -19.96
N THR A 126 -8.17 -8.75 -19.47
CA THR A 126 -8.99 -9.00 -18.29
C THR A 126 -8.23 -8.58 -17.04
N LEU A 127 -8.86 -7.75 -16.20
CA LEU A 127 -8.27 -7.31 -14.94
C LEU A 127 -8.70 -8.22 -13.80
N VAL A 128 -7.73 -8.69 -13.01
CA VAL A 128 -7.96 -9.41 -11.76
C VAL A 128 -7.47 -8.53 -10.61
N ALA A 129 -8.32 -8.37 -9.60
CA ALA A 129 -8.00 -7.59 -8.41
C ALA A 129 -8.59 -8.26 -7.16
N VAL A 130 -7.84 -8.25 -6.08
CA VAL A 130 -8.36 -8.57 -4.74
C VAL A 130 -8.60 -7.24 -4.04
N THR A 131 -9.85 -6.90 -3.75
CA THR A 131 -10.16 -5.67 -3.00
C THR A 131 -9.82 -5.85 -1.52
N PRO A 132 -9.36 -4.81 -0.82
CA PRO A 132 -9.10 -4.89 0.61
C PRO A 132 -10.39 -5.22 1.37
N GLU A 133 -10.27 -6.07 2.39
CA GLU A 133 -11.36 -6.44 3.28
C GLU A 133 -10.89 -6.35 4.73
N ILE A 134 -11.77 -5.89 5.62
CA ILE A 134 -11.42 -5.69 7.05
C ILE A 134 -10.83 -6.94 7.70
N ARG A 135 -11.33 -8.14 7.33
CA ARG A 135 -10.86 -9.42 7.87
C ARG A 135 -9.39 -9.67 7.59
N SER A 136 -8.87 -9.27 6.44
CA SER A 136 -7.44 -9.39 6.11
C SER A 136 -6.58 -8.59 7.08
N PHE A 137 -6.98 -7.34 7.36
CA PHE A 137 -6.27 -6.47 8.30
C PHE A 137 -6.36 -6.99 9.72
N GLN A 138 -7.55 -7.39 10.18
CA GLN A 138 -7.76 -7.95 11.52
C GLN A 138 -6.96 -9.25 11.73
N TRP A 139 -6.89 -10.11 10.71
CA TRP A 139 -6.07 -11.32 10.75
C TRP A 139 -4.58 -11.00 10.90
N LEU A 140 -4.05 -10.10 10.06
CA LEU A 140 -2.64 -9.68 10.13
C LEU A 140 -2.30 -8.96 11.43
N TYR A 141 -3.24 -8.19 11.98
CA TYR A 141 -3.11 -7.59 13.31
C TYR A 141 -3.05 -8.65 14.41
N ALA A 142 -3.99 -9.62 14.40
CA ALA A 142 -4.00 -10.71 15.38
C ALA A 142 -2.70 -11.53 15.31
N ARG A 143 -2.19 -11.78 14.10
CA ARG A 143 -0.90 -12.43 13.88
C ARG A 143 0.27 -11.60 14.41
N ALA A 144 0.29 -10.29 14.16
CA ALA A 144 1.32 -9.40 14.70
C ALA A 144 1.29 -9.38 16.24
N TRP A 145 0.11 -9.29 16.84
CA TRP A 145 -0.09 -9.35 18.29
C TRP A 145 0.44 -10.66 18.87
N PHE A 146 0.09 -11.80 18.26
CA PHE A 146 0.55 -13.12 18.69
C PHE A 146 2.08 -13.24 18.56
N ASN A 147 2.66 -12.83 17.43
CA ASN A 147 4.10 -12.85 17.21
C ASN A 147 4.83 -11.97 18.23
N ALA A 148 4.37 -10.74 18.46
CA ALA A 148 4.96 -9.86 19.46
C ALA A 148 4.92 -10.46 20.87
N THR A 149 3.78 -11.04 21.25
CA THR A 149 3.52 -11.51 22.61
C THR A 149 4.18 -12.86 22.90
N GLU A 150 3.98 -13.84 22.03
CA GLU A 150 4.30 -15.25 22.30
C GLU A 150 5.64 -15.66 21.68
N ILE A 151 5.93 -15.20 20.46
CA ILE A 151 7.12 -15.61 19.71
C ILE A 151 8.32 -14.75 20.09
N CYS A 152 8.21 -13.44 19.87
CA CYS A 152 9.28 -12.48 20.13
C CYS A 152 9.37 -12.08 21.59
N LYS A 153 8.28 -12.27 22.36
CA LYS A 153 8.15 -11.83 23.77
C LYS A 153 8.63 -10.40 23.95
N PHE A 154 8.17 -9.53 23.05
CA PHE A 154 8.59 -8.14 22.93
C PHE A 154 8.37 -7.38 24.25
N LYS A 155 9.39 -6.67 24.71
CA LYS A 155 9.36 -5.86 25.94
C LYS A 155 10.07 -4.54 25.70
N GLU A 156 9.37 -3.46 26.08
CA GLU A 156 9.90 -2.11 26.09
C GLU A 156 9.29 -1.35 27.30
N PRO A 157 10.08 -0.60 28.08
CA PRO A 157 9.55 0.15 29.23
C PRO A 157 8.44 1.14 28.83
N GLY A 158 7.35 1.17 29.58
CA GLY A 158 6.22 2.08 29.32
C GLY A 158 5.33 1.69 28.14
N PHE A 159 5.58 0.54 27.53
CA PHE A 159 4.91 0.07 26.32
C PHE A 159 3.96 -1.09 26.62
N SER A 160 2.80 -1.11 25.98
CA SER A 160 1.84 -2.20 26.06
C SER A 160 1.42 -2.64 24.67
N ILE A 161 1.79 -3.86 24.26
CA ILE A 161 1.44 -4.42 22.94
C ILE A 161 -0.06 -4.22 22.63
N LYS A 162 -0.94 -4.48 23.60
CA LYS A 162 -2.39 -4.35 23.42
C LYS A 162 -2.85 -2.91 23.13
N LYS A 163 -2.19 -1.90 23.72
CA LYS A 163 -2.56 -0.48 23.57
C LYS A 163 -1.83 0.21 22.43
N ASP A 164 -0.61 -0.22 22.18
CA ASP A 164 0.34 0.44 21.29
C ASP A 164 0.32 -0.10 19.86
N LEU A 165 -0.19 -1.31 19.65
CA LEU A 165 -0.38 -1.91 18.34
C LEU A 165 -1.58 -1.26 17.67
N ASN A 166 -1.35 -0.76 16.46
CA ASN A 166 -2.36 -0.07 15.65
C ASN A 166 -2.25 -0.54 14.21
N TYR A 167 -3.25 -0.21 13.41
CA TYR A 167 -3.36 -0.64 12.02
C TYR A 167 -2.69 0.31 11.02
N GLY A 168 -2.25 1.48 11.44
CA GLY A 168 -1.94 2.56 10.51
C GLY A 168 -2.15 3.95 11.08
N VAL A 169 -2.08 4.93 10.19
CA VAL A 169 -2.47 6.32 10.44
C VAL A 169 -3.36 6.85 9.31
N TYR A 170 -4.18 7.83 9.64
CA TYR A 170 -5.05 8.51 8.68
C TYR A 170 -5.05 10.02 8.92
N VAL A 171 -5.49 10.78 7.92
CA VAL A 171 -5.70 12.23 8.05
C VAL A 171 -7.11 12.47 8.59
N PRO A 172 -7.28 13.07 9.78
CA PRO A 172 -8.59 13.31 10.37
C PRO A 172 -9.51 14.12 9.45
N GLY A 173 -10.78 13.71 9.36
CA GLY A 173 -11.77 14.31 8.47
C GLY A 173 -11.66 13.90 6.99
N ARG A 174 -10.71 13.01 6.64
CA ARG A 174 -10.50 12.50 5.28
C ARG A 174 -10.49 10.97 5.28
N ASP A 175 -11.53 10.36 4.73
CA ASP A 175 -11.69 8.89 4.65
C ASP A 175 -11.00 8.25 3.44
N ASP A 176 -10.31 9.08 2.66
CA ASP A 176 -9.59 8.80 1.42
C ASP A 176 -8.08 9.03 1.53
N GLN A 177 -7.57 9.30 2.74
CA GLN A 177 -6.17 9.64 3.01
C GLN A 177 -5.66 8.84 4.22
N PHE A 178 -5.03 7.70 3.96
CA PHE A 178 -4.52 6.82 5.01
C PHE A 178 -3.39 5.90 4.54
N VAL A 179 -2.64 5.38 5.50
CA VAL A 179 -1.72 4.26 5.30
C VAL A 179 -1.97 3.21 6.38
N LEU A 180 -2.13 1.96 5.97
CA LEU A 180 -2.29 0.80 6.85
C LEU A 180 -1.08 -0.12 6.77
N TRP A 181 -0.71 -0.74 7.89
CA TRP A 181 0.48 -1.58 8.01
C TRP A 181 0.28 -2.84 8.85
N HIS A 182 1.27 -3.73 8.75
CA HIS A 182 1.42 -4.96 9.51
C HIS A 182 2.83 -5.05 10.09
N HIS A 183 2.94 -5.31 11.38
CA HIS A 183 4.21 -5.60 12.04
C HIS A 183 4.59 -7.06 11.83
N ASP A 184 5.47 -7.29 10.87
CA ASP A 184 6.02 -8.61 10.58
C ASP A 184 7.32 -8.82 11.37
N PHE A 185 7.14 -9.26 12.62
CA PHE A 185 8.28 -9.58 13.48
C PHE A 185 9.08 -10.80 13.02
N THR A 186 8.52 -11.64 12.15
CA THR A 186 9.23 -12.81 11.63
C THR A 186 10.27 -12.43 10.59
N ASP A 187 9.97 -11.43 9.76
CA ASP A 187 10.87 -10.96 8.71
C ASP A 187 11.51 -9.58 8.99
N ASP A 188 11.34 -9.06 10.22
CA ASP A 188 11.90 -7.78 10.69
C ASP A 188 11.42 -6.55 9.88
N ASN A 189 10.14 -6.53 9.53
CA ASN A 189 9.55 -5.51 8.63
C ASN A 189 8.29 -4.88 9.21
N LEU A 190 8.13 -3.57 8.99
CA LEU A 190 6.81 -2.95 8.96
C LEU A 190 6.27 -3.01 7.52
N PHE A 191 5.36 -3.93 7.24
CA PHE A 191 4.78 -4.07 5.92
C PHE A 191 3.64 -3.08 5.71
N ILE A 192 3.73 -2.25 4.67
CA ILE A 192 2.58 -1.46 4.22
C ILE A 192 1.58 -2.42 3.56
N LEU A 193 0.38 -2.46 4.13
CA LEU A 193 -0.73 -3.24 3.61
C LEU A 193 -1.49 -2.47 2.55
N ARG A 194 -1.80 -1.20 2.83
CA ARG A 194 -2.57 -0.34 1.92
C ARG A 194 -2.12 1.10 2.05
N TRP A 195 -1.87 1.75 0.92
CA TRP A 195 -1.54 3.16 0.86
C TRP A 195 -2.58 3.88 0.00
N ARG A 196 -3.28 4.84 0.58
CA ARG A 196 -4.31 5.60 -0.11
C ARG A 196 -4.05 7.08 0.06
N ILE A 197 -3.73 7.74 -1.05
CA ILE A 197 -3.73 9.19 -1.18
C ILE A 197 -4.61 9.48 -2.38
N ASP A 198 -5.74 10.16 -2.18
CA ASP A 198 -6.55 10.60 -3.31
C ASP A 198 -5.83 11.71 -4.06
N GLU A 199 -5.68 11.51 -5.37
CA GLU A 199 -5.08 12.45 -6.31
C GLU A 199 -6.09 13.44 -6.91
N SER A 200 -7.39 13.22 -6.63
CA SER A 200 -8.50 13.83 -7.36
C SER A 200 -8.98 15.19 -6.86
N ASP A 201 -8.16 15.92 -6.11
CA ASP A 201 -8.43 17.32 -5.78
C ASP A 201 -7.57 18.32 -6.59
N PRO A 202 -7.81 18.46 -7.91
CA PRO A 202 -7.14 19.47 -8.75
C PRO A 202 -7.58 20.90 -8.40
N MET A 203 -8.50 21.08 -7.44
CA MET A 203 -9.03 22.37 -6.99
C MET A 203 -8.71 22.65 -5.51
N ALA A 204 -7.90 21.81 -4.85
CA ALA A 204 -7.41 22.07 -3.51
C ALA A 204 -6.60 23.36 -3.58
N ASN A 205 -7.12 24.44 -2.98
CA ASN A 205 -6.29 25.59 -2.73
C ASN A 205 -5.07 25.09 -1.91
N PRO A 206 -3.82 25.27 -2.39
CA PRO A 206 -2.62 24.84 -1.66
C PRO A 206 -2.55 25.41 -0.23
N ASP A 207 -3.27 26.51 0.03
CA ASP A 207 -3.38 27.14 1.34
C ASP A 207 -4.31 26.40 2.32
N SER A 208 -5.27 25.61 1.81
CA SER A 208 -6.32 24.94 2.59
C SER A 208 -6.07 23.45 2.85
N HIS A 209 -5.35 22.74 1.99
CA HIS A 209 -5.02 21.32 2.17
C HIS A 209 -3.55 21.00 1.89
N PRO A 210 -2.95 20.06 2.63
CA PRO A 210 -1.59 19.61 2.33
C PRO A 210 -1.54 18.92 0.97
N THR A 211 -0.45 19.15 0.23
CA THR A 211 -0.17 18.48 -1.05
C THR A 211 -0.05 16.96 -0.88
N HIS A 212 -0.28 16.19 -1.95
CA HIS A 212 -0.08 14.73 -1.94
C HIS A 212 1.32 14.33 -1.45
N ASP A 213 2.36 15.03 -1.88
CA ASP A 213 3.74 14.80 -1.42
C ASP A 213 3.89 15.03 0.08
N ALA A 214 3.29 16.10 0.62
CA ALA A 214 3.32 16.38 2.06
C ALA A 214 2.62 15.29 2.88
N ILE A 215 1.47 14.77 2.40
CA ILE A 215 0.77 13.65 3.03
C ILE A 215 1.64 12.38 2.94
N ALA A 216 2.21 12.10 1.76
CA ALA A 216 3.07 10.95 1.56
C ALA A 216 4.28 10.96 2.49
N LEU A 217 4.99 12.09 2.59
CA LEU A 217 6.12 12.26 3.50
C LEU A 217 5.69 12.12 4.97
N ALA A 218 4.51 12.61 5.35
CA ALA A 218 3.97 12.44 6.69
C ALA A 218 3.68 10.96 7.00
N PHE A 219 3.12 10.21 6.06
CA PHE A 219 2.90 8.77 6.17
C PHE A 219 4.21 7.98 6.27
N VAL A 220 5.23 8.29 5.45
CA VAL A 220 6.55 7.67 5.56
C VAL A 220 7.15 7.92 6.94
N LYS A 221 7.09 9.16 7.43
CA LYS A 221 7.60 9.51 8.76
C LYS A 221 6.88 8.76 9.88
N ALA A 222 5.55 8.64 9.79
CA ALA A 222 4.76 7.88 10.75
C ALA A 222 5.14 6.38 10.72
N ALA A 223 5.27 5.78 9.52
CA ALA A 223 5.70 4.40 9.37
C ALA A 223 7.13 4.17 9.91
N GLN A 224 8.05 5.11 9.73
CA GLN A 224 9.39 5.04 10.34
C GLN A 224 9.37 5.13 11.85
N GLN A 225 8.56 6.02 12.41
CA GLN A 225 8.39 6.13 13.86
C GLN A 225 7.81 4.82 14.42
N GLU A 226 6.81 4.25 13.76
CA GLU A 226 6.22 2.97 14.13
C GLU A 226 7.25 1.84 14.02
N ALA A 227 7.98 1.73 12.92
CA ALA A 227 9.03 0.72 12.76
C ALA A 227 10.08 0.82 13.88
N LYS A 228 10.56 2.04 14.19
CA LYS A 228 11.49 2.27 15.31
C LYS A 228 10.89 1.89 16.66
N LYS A 229 9.64 2.28 16.92
CA LYS A 229 8.89 1.96 18.16
C LYS A 229 8.89 0.46 18.42
N TRP A 230 8.75 -0.34 17.36
CA TRP A 230 8.69 -1.80 17.41
C TRP A 230 10.01 -2.51 17.12
N LYS A 231 11.12 -1.76 17.01
CA LYS A 231 12.48 -2.27 16.69
C LYS A 231 12.55 -3.04 15.37
N LEU A 232 11.73 -2.67 14.39
CA LEU A 232 11.74 -3.19 13.02
C LEU A 232 12.76 -2.41 12.18
N SER A 233 13.60 -3.11 11.43
CA SER A 233 14.72 -2.46 10.71
C SER A 233 14.30 -1.73 9.44
N LYS A 234 13.18 -2.10 8.83
CA LYS A 234 12.73 -1.52 7.56
C LYS A 234 11.21 -1.54 7.38
N ILE A 235 10.75 -0.66 6.50
CA ILE A 235 9.38 -0.64 5.98
C ILE A 235 9.42 -1.24 4.57
N VAL A 236 8.47 -2.12 4.26
CA VAL A 236 8.36 -2.75 2.95
C VAL A 236 6.98 -2.47 2.37
N TYR A 237 6.94 -1.97 1.13
CA TYR A 237 5.71 -1.74 0.40
C TYR A 237 5.69 -2.50 -0.92
N TRP A 238 4.86 -3.55 -0.99
CA TRP A 238 4.69 -4.37 -2.18
C TRP A 238 3.91 -3.67 -3.27
N ASN A 239 4.43 -3.75 -4.50
CA ASN A 239 3.90 -3.08 -5.68
C ASN A 239 3.62 -1.59 -5.42
N GLY A 240 4.53 -0.96 -4.66
CA GLY A 240 4.41 0.41 -4.22
C GLY A 240 4.47 1.42 -5.37
N ASP A 241 3.97 2.62 -5.09
CA ASP A 241 3.86 3.68 -6.07
C ASP A 241 5.25 4.18 -6.53
N ALA A 242 5.49 4.14 -7.83
CA ALA A 242 6.70 4.70 -8.44
C ALA A 242 6.88 6.19 -8.11
N SER A 243 5.80 6.93 -7.88
CA SER A 243 5.85 8.33 -7.45
C SER A 243 6.41 8.46 -6.03
N LEU A 244 6.04 7.57 -5.10
CA LEU A 244 6.64 7.52 -3.77
C LEU A 244 8.14 7.19 -3.84
N ALA A 245 8.54 6.23 -4.66
CA ALA A 245 9.95 5.91 -4.86
C ALA A 245 10.75 7.12 -5.37
N ARG A 246 10.23 7.83 -6.39
CA ARG A 246 10.83 9.07 -6.90
C ARG A 246 10.91 10.15 -5.83
N LEU A 247 9.83 10.36 -5.07
CA LEU A 247 9.75 11.36 -4.01
C LEU A 247 10.85 11.15 -2.96
N LEU A 248 11.12 9.89 -2.60
CA LEU A 248 12.13 9.54 -1.60
C LEU A 248 13.53 9.37 -2.20
N GLY A 249 13.71 9.43 -3.51
CA GLY A 249 14.98 9.07 -4.16
C GLY A 249 15.36 7.58 -4.00
N LEU A 250 14.35 6.71 -3.83
CA LEU A 250 14.51 5.27 -3.70
C LEU A 250 14.22 4.56 -5.03
N LYS A 251 14.59 3.29 -5.10
CA LYS A 251 14.31 2.43 -6.26
C LYS A 251 13.10 1.55 -5.99
N VAL A 252 12.36 1.26 -7.05
CA VAL A 252 11.40 0.15 -7.08
C VAL A 252 12.18 -1.10 -7.51
N GLU A 253 12.23 -2.10 -6.65
CA GLU A 253 12.99 -3.34 -6.88
C GLU A 253 12.07 -4.46 -7.36
N GLU A 254 12.54 -5.28 -8.31
CA GLU A 254 11.82 -6.51 -8.70
C GLU A 254 12.03 -7.56 -7.60
N ARG A 255 10.93 -8.10 -7.11
CA ARG A 255 10.91 -9.05 -6.00
C ARG A 255 10.96 -10.49 -6.51
N ASN A 256 11.82 -11.31 -5.90
CA ASN A 256 12.05 -12.71 -6.26
C ASN A 256 11.64 -13.74 -5.19
N HIS A 257 11.08 -13.28 -4.08
CA HIS A 257 10.51 -14.09 -3.00
C HIS A 257 8.99 -13.86 -2.93
N SER A 258 8.23 -14.78 -2.34
CA SER A 258 6.76 -14.75 -2.23
C SER A 258 6.11 -14.45 -3.57
N ILE A 259 6.55 -15.13 -4.62
CA ILE A 259 6.18 -14.83 -6.00
C ILE A 259 4.67 -15.06 -6.18
N PRO A 260 3.90 -14.03 -6.56
CA PRO A 260 2.48 -14.18 -6.80
C PRO A 260 2.25 -15.06 -8.03
N SER A 261 1.38 -16.05 -7.91
CA SER A 261 1.01 -16.94 -9.01
C SER A 261 -0.51 -16.95 -9.16
N LEU A 262 -0.98 -16.77 -10.39
CA LEU A 262 -2.41 -16.77 -10.73
C LEU A 262 -2.75 -18.05 -11.50
N GLY A 263 -3.77 -18.77 -11.03
CA GLY A 263 -4.35 -19.90 -11.73
C GLY A 263 -5.70 -19.56 -12.32
N LEU A 264 -5.83 -19.62 -13.63
CA LEU A 264 -7.15 -19.54 -14.25
C LEU A 264 -7.80 -20.92 -14.15
N VAL A 265 -8.90 -20.99 -13.41
CA VAL A 265 -9.69 -22.22 -13.22
C VAL A 265 -11.02 -22.02 -13.91
N ASN A 266 -11.53 -23.02 -14.62
CA ASN A 266 -12.79 -22.92 -15.36
C ASN A 266 -12.85 -21.74 -16.37
N SER A 267 -11.69 -21.31 -16.89
CA SER A 267 -11.57 -20.18 -17.83
C SER A 267 -10.80 -20.60 -19.07
N GLN A 268 -11.24 -20.11 -20.23
CA GLN A 268 -10.57 -20.30 -21.53
C GLN A 268 -9.67 -19.11 -21.91
N GLN A 269 -9.49 -18.16 -20.99
CA GLN A 269 -8.65 -17.00 -21.24
C GLN A 269 -7.16 -17.37 -21.27
N ASP A 270 -6.43 -16.70 -22.15
CA ASP A 270 -4.97 -16.74 -22.14
C ASP A 270 -4.46 -16.08 -20.84
N PRO A 271 -3.69 -16.80 -19.99
CA PRO A 271 -3.11 -16.20 -18.79
C PRO A 271 -2.25 -14.95 -19.07
N GLN A 272 -1.65 -14.83 -20.26
CA GLN A 272 -0.86 -13.65 -20.64
C GLN A 272 -1.74 -12.42 -20.93
N SER A 273 -3.02 -12.61 -21.25
CA SER A 273 -3.99 -11.52 -21.45
C SER A 273 -4.69 -11.09 -20.16
N VAL A 274 -4.26 -11.60 -19.00
CA VAL A 274 -4.77 -11.21 -17.68
C VAL A 274 -3.75 -10.35 -16.94
N GLU A 275 -4.17 -9.16 -16.52
CA GLU A 275 -3.39 -8.26 -15.66
C GLU A 275 -3.90 -8.36 -14.23
N TRP A 276 -3.00 -8.70 -13.31
CA TRP A 276 -3.30 -8.71 -11.88
C TRP A 276 -2.89 -7.36 -11.28
N ILE A 277 -3.89 -6.58 -10.87
CA ILE A 277 -3.75 -5.28 -10.22
C ILE A 277 -4.02 -5.37 -8.72
N LEU A 278 -3.56 -4.36 -7.96
CA LEU A 278 -3.73 -4.33 -6.49
C LEU A 278 -3.17 -5.57 -5.80
N ASN A 279 -2.04 -6.08 -6.29
CA ASN A 279 -1.32 -7.20 -5.72
C ASN A 279 -0.50 -6.74 -4.50
N GLU A 280 -1.19 -6.26 -3.47
CA GLU A 280 -0.58 -5.76 -2.22
C GLU A 280 -0.61 -6.83 -1.13
N LYS A 281 0.19 -6.65 -0.07
CA LYS A 281 0.42 -7.67 0.98
C LYS A 281 -0.86 -8.12 1.70
N TYR A 282 -1.91 -7.29 1.77
CA TYR A 282 -3.18 -7.70 2.42
C TYR A 282 -3.83 -8.92 1.75
N SER A 283 -3.51 -9.21 0.49
CA SER A 283 -4.04 -10.36 -0.22
C SER A 283 -3.32 -11.67 0.12
N TRP A 284 -2.28 -11.63 0.96
CA TRP A 284 -1.54 -12.80 1.47
C TRP A 284 -2.24 -13.48 2.67
N CYS A 285 -3.50 -13.13 2.98
CA CYS A 285 -4.24 -13.62 4.15
C CYS A 285 -5.01 -14.91 3.87
#